data_AF-A0A7J4UNW9-F1
#
_entry.id   AF-A0A7J4UNW9-F1
#
_cell.length_a   1.000
_cell.length_b   1.000
_cell.length_c   1.000
_cell.angle_alpha   90.00
_cell.angle_beta   90.00
_cell.angle_gamma   90.00
#
_symmetry.space_group_name_H-M   'P 1'
#
loop_
_entity.id
_entity.type
_entity.pdbx_description
1 polymer ?
#
loop_
_entity_poly.entity_id
_entity_poly.type
_entity_poly.pdbx_seq_one_letter_code
_entity_poly.pdbx_strand_id
1 'polypeptide(L)'
;MTKEVSVAVQQHAGQIADVISMKATVQDVLKSQMQEDVHYGKIPGTGDKPTLLKAGAEMLRMVFNMSTICEASDVTIDTDDKGHKTYEICMHILNKEGIKVATGLGCCSTMESKYKYRSQLTDRKVPSEYWESRDKALLGGSQYSPKKVKGAWLISERVEHDNPADYYNTVKKMAKKRAMADGILTATCSSDLFTQDLEDLNANFKQYDGVEQTEEKKTPVTTDKWEFDGETEKVKTNPNLLDKPGDDGTPIPNIDFPTSTDNELKADSIKAILGELYDYREDWPSVVKAWPKLSSAMMLLSDKQQKFIIAYKDEIKAHHRDGKGMI
;
A
#
# COMPACT_ATOMS: atom_id res chain seq x y z
N MET A 1 -16.89 -3.61 -53.86
CA MET A 1 -15.93 -4.60 -53.31
C MET A 1 -14.56 -3.98 -53.00
N THR A 2 -13.73 -3.60 -53.99
CA THR A 2 -12.32 -3.20 -53.73
C THR A 2 -12.15 -2.06 -52.72
N LYS A 3 -12.96 -0.98 -52.81
CA LYS A 3 -12.92 0.12 -51.81
C LYS A 3 -13.34 -0.29 -50.40
N GLU A 4 -14.33 -1.18 -50.27
CA GLU A 4 -14.78 -1.65 -48.94
C GLU A 4 -13.72 -2.55 -48.30
N VAL A 5 -13.08 -3.43 -49.07
CA VAL A 5 -11.96 -4.25 -48.60
C VAL A 5 -10.79 -3.38 -48.15
N SER A 6 -10.41 -2.32 -48.89
CA SER A 6 -9.34 -1.42 -48.45
C SER A 6 -9.70 -0.66 -47.17
N VAL A 7 -10.94 -0.19 -47.02
CA VAL A 7 -11.39 0.50 -45.80
C VAL A 7 -11.40 -0.44 -44.60
N ALA A 8 -11.91 -1.67 -44.76
CA ALA A 8 -11.92 -2.68 -43.70
C ALA A 8 -10.49 -3.07 -43.27
N VAL A 9 -9.56 -3.26 -44.21
CA VAL A 9 -8.15 -3.55 -43.92
C VAL A 9 -7.47 -2.38 -43.20
N GLN A 10 -7.74 -1.13 -43.59
CA GLN A 10 -7.20 0.05 -42.89
C GLN A 10 -7.79 0.21 -41.48
N GLN A 11 -9.08 -0.05 -41.28
CA GLN A 11 -9.72 -0.05 -39.96
C GLN A 11 -9.11 -1.12 -39.04
N HIS A 12 -8.90 -2.33 -39.56
CA HIS A 12 -8.33 -3.44 -38.78
C HIS A 12 -6.84 -3.22 -38.44
N ALA A 13 -6.08 -2.62 -39.36
CA ALA A 13 -4.70 -2.20 -39.09
C ALA A 13 -4.63 -1.10 -38.01
N GLY A 14 -5.58 -0.16 -38.00
CA GLY A 14 -5.73 0.83 -36.94
C GLY A 14 -5.98 0.18 -35.58
N GLN A 15 -6.97 -0.71 -35.49
CA GLN A 15 -7.30 -1.44 -34.27
C GLN A 15 -6.11 -2.20 -33.66
N ILE A 16 -5.25 -2.80 -34.50
CA ILE A 16 -4.03 -3.48 -34.04
C ILE A 16 -3.01 -2.47 -33.47
N ALA A 17 -2.81 -1.33 -34.15
CA ALA A 17 -1.91 -0.27 -33.67
C ALA A 17 -2.42 0.35 -32.35
N ASP A 18 -3.73 0.55 -32.21
CA ASP A 18 -4.36 1.09 -31.00
C ASP A 18 -4.13 0.17 -29.79
N VAL A 19 -4.30 -1.15 -29.94
CA VAL A 19 -4.05 -2.13 -28.87
C VAL A 19 -2.57 -2.17 -28.46
N ILE A 20 -1.64 -2.10 -29.43
CA ILE A 20 -0.20 -2.03 -29.15
C ILE A 20 0.16 -0.73 -28.40
N SER A 21 -0.39 0.40 -28.84
CA SER A 21 -0.20 1.72 -28.23
C SER A 21 -0.77 1.79 -26.80
N MET A 22 -1.96 1.22 -26.58
CA MET A 22 -2.58 1.11 -25.27
C MET A 22 -1.71 0.29 -24.30
N LYS A 23 -1.19 -0.86 -24.74
CA LYS A 23 -0.29 -1.69 -23.94
C LYS A 23 1.04 -0.99 -23.60
N ALA A 24 1.64 -0.29 -24.56
CA ALA A 24 2.84 0.51 -24.32
C ALA A 24 2.57 1.61 -23.26
N THR A 25 1.45 2.33 -23.41
CA THR A 25 0.99 3.35 -22.45
C THR A 25 0.83 2.78 -21.03
N VAL A 26 0.20 1.60 -20.87
CA VAL A 26 0.10 0.94 -19.55
C VAL A 26 1.49 0.63 -18.99
N GLN A 27 2.40 0.09 -19.80
CA GLN A 27 3.76 -0.24 -19.35
C GLN A 27 4.59 0.99 -18.95
N ASP A 28 4.41 2.13 -19.61
CA ASP A 28 5.17 3.33 -19.30
C ASP A 28 4.59 4.09 -18.10
N VAL A 29 3.27 4.10 -17.92
CA VAL A 29 2.61 4.56 -16.68
C VAL A 29 3.01 3.68 -15.49
N LEU A 30 3.09 2.36 -15.68
CA LEU A 30 3.54 1.41 -14.66
C LEU A 30 4.98 1.68 -14.19
N LYS A 31 5.87 2.14 -15.09
CA LYS A 31 7.28 2.46 -14.77
C LYS A 31 7.47 3.87 -14.18
N SER A 32 6.63 4.83 -14.56
CA SER A 32 6.88 6.26 -14.31
C SER A 32 5.95 6.93 -13.30
N GLN A 33 4.75 6.40 -13.09
CA GLN A 33 3.74 7.00 -12.20
C GLN A 33 3.24 6.03 -11.12
N MET A 34 3.19 4.73 -11.41
CA MET A 34 2.77 3.73 -10.43
C MET A 34 3.88 3.42 -9.42
N GLN A 35 3.44 3.10 -8.21
CA GLN A 35 4.29 2.68 -7.08
C GLN A 35 3.76 1.35 -6.54
N GLU A 36 4.69 0.45 -6.18
CA GLU A 36 4.38 -0.81 -5.49
C GLU A 36 3.74 -0.56 -4.11
N ASP A 37 2.87 -1.49 -3.68
CA ASP A 37 1.98 -1.43 -2.52
C ASP A 37 0.98 -0.24 -2.46
N VAL A 38 1.06 0.73 -3.38
CA VAL A 38 0.10 1.84 -3.53
C VAL A 38 -0.83 1.63 -4.72
N HIS A 39 -0.25 1.40 -5.91
CA HIS A 39 -0.97 1.32 -7.19
C HIS A 39 -1.15 -0.12 -7.68
N TYR A 40 -0.17 -0.97 -7.40
CA TYR A 40 -0.18 -2.41 -7.60
C TYR A 40 0.57 -3.07 -6.45
N GLY A 41 0.33 -4.35 -6.15
CA GLY A 41 1.08 -5.05 -5.09
C GLY A 41 1.15 -6.55 -5.30
N LYS A 42 2.24 -7.18 -4.87
CA LYS A 42 2.39 -8.64 -4.91
C LYS A 42 1.79 -9.28 -3.67
N ILE A 43 1.16 -10.45 -3.84
CA ILE A 43 0.36 -11.08 -2.80
C ILE A 43 0.94 -12.46 -2.46
N PRO A 44 1.12 -12.79 -1.18
CA PRO A 44 1.67 -14.09 -0.78
C PRO A 44 0.87 -15.25 -1.36
N GLY A 45 1.58 -16.21 -1.96
CA GLY A 45 0.99 -17.44 -2.51
C GLY A 45 0.30 -17.33 -3.88
N THR A 46 0.22 -16.15 -4.51
CA THR A 46 -0.54 -15.95 -5.76
C THR A 46 0.31 -15.82 -7.02
N GLY A 47 1.50 -16.40 -7.04
CA GLY A 47 2.44 -16.32 -8.17
C GLY A 47 3.17 -14.97 -8.28
N ASP A 48 3.75 -14.70 -9.45
CA ASP A 48 4.68 -13.57 -9.63
C ASP A 48 4.07 -12.27 -10.16
N LYS A 49 2.88 -12.32 -10.77
CA LYS A 49 2.19 -11.12 -11.24
C LYS A 49 1.62 -10.30 -10.08
N PRO A 50 1.82 -8.96 -10.04
CA PRO A 50 1.17 -8.10 -9.06
C PRO A 50 -0.34 -7.99 -9.32
N THR A 51 -1.13 -7.72 -8.29
CA THR A 51 -2.54 -7.34 -8.44
C THR A 51 -2.65 -5.83 -8.61
N LEU A 52 -3.55 -5.36 -9.48
CA LEU A 52 -3.86 -3.94 -9.62
C LEU A 52 -4.68 -3.47 -8.42
N LEU A 53 -4.21 -2.45 -7.69
CA LEU A 53 -4.91 -1.88 -6.54
C LEU A 53 -5.81 -0.72 -6.99
N LYS A 54 -6.75 -0.32 -6.13
CA LYS A 54 -7.73 0.75 -6.42
C LYS A 54 -7.09 2.02 -7.03
N ALA A 55 -5.96 2.49 -6.48
CA ALA A 55 -5.28 3.69 -6.98
C ALA A 55 -4.69 3.48 -8.39
N GLY A 56 -4.17 2.29 -8.71
CA GLY A 56 -3.72 1.94 -10.05
C GLY A 56 -4.88 1.87 -11.05
N ALA A 57 -6.02 1.30 -10.66
CA ALA A 57 -7.23 1.29 -11.49
C ALA A 57 -7.79 2.70 -11.73
N GLU A 58 -7.76 3.58 -10.72
CA GLU A 58 -8.12 5.00 -10.87
C GLU A 58 -7.12 5.78 -11.74
N MET A 59 -5.83 5.49 -11.64
CA MET A 59 -4.79 6.07 -12.50
C MET A 59 -4.97 5.66 -13.97
N LEU A 60 -5.12 4.37 -14.28
CA LEU A 60 -5.35 3.90 -15.66
C LEU A 60 -6.65 4.47 -16.24
N ARG A 61 -7.73 4.52 -15.43
CA ARG A 61 -8.98 5.18 -15.79
C ARG A 61 -8.77 6.64 -16.21
N MET A 62 -7.94 7.39 -15.48
CA MET A 62 -7.62 8.79 -15.83
C MET A 62 -6.74 8.89 -17.09
N VAL A 63 -5.70 8.06 -17.20
CA VAL A 63 -4.77 8.04 -18.35
C VAL A 63 -5.51 7.84 -19.67
N PHE A 64 -6.43 6.87 -19.73
CA PHE A 64 -7.21 6.60 -20.94
C PHE A 64 -8.49 7.44 -21.05
N ASN A 65 -8.67 8.44 -20.17
CA ASN A 65 -9.84 9.32 -20.07
C ASN A 65 -11.17 8.53 -20.08
N MET A 66 -11.21 7.45 -19.31
CA MET A 66 -12.34 6.53 -19.19
C MET A 66 -13.30 6.97 -18.08
N SER A 67 -14.59 6.73 -18.30
CA SER A 67 -15.64 6.87 -17.30
C SER A 67 -16.10 5.50 -16.78
N THR A 68 -16.59 5.49 -15.54
CA THR A 68 -17.00 4.29 -14.79
C THR A 68 -18.42 4.50 -14.29
N ILE A 69 -19.38 3.81 -14.90
CA ILE A 69 -20.81 3.90 -14.58
C ILE A 69 -21.26 2.61 -13.89
N CYS A 70 -22.09 2.77 -12.86
CA CYS A 70 -22.69 1.69 -12.07
C CYS A 70 -23.96 2.27 -11.46
N GLU A 71 -25.10 1.90 -12.03
CA GLU A 71 -26.44 2.36 -11.66
C GLU A 71 -27.06 1.47 -10.55
N ALA A 72 -28.30 1.75 -10.14
CA ALA A 72 -29.00 0.90 -9.17
C ALA A 72 -29.37 -0.48 -9.75
N SER A 73 -29.57 -0.55 -11.06
CA SER A 73 -29.77 -1.74 -11.90
C SER A 73 -28.53 -2.64 -11.98
N ASP A 74 -27.33 -2.07 -11.80
CA ASP A 74 -26.05 -2.81 -11.85
C ASP A 74 -25.68 -3.50 -10.53
N VAL A 75 -26.55 -3.45 -9.50
CA VAL A 75 -26.25 -3.92 -8.15
C VAL A 75 -27.28 -4.95 -7.68
N THR A 76 -26.94 -6.23 -7.78
CA THR A 76 -27.69 -7.31 -7.14
C THR A 76 -27.31 -7.37 -5.65
N ILE A 77 -28.31 -7.54 -4.79
CA ILE A 77 -28.12 -7.71 -3.35
C ILE A 77 -28.90 -8.93 -2.90
N ASP A 78 -28.19 -10.00 -2.57
CA ASP A 78 -28.75 -11.15 -1.87
C ASP A 78 -28.68 -10.93 -0.34
N THR A 79 -29.59 -11.57 0.42
CA THR A 79 -29.65 -11.46 1.88
C THR A 79 -30.21 -12.74 2.49
N ASP A 80 -29.43 -13.40 3.35
CA ASP A 80 -29.81 -14.67 3.98
C ASP A 80 -30.72 -14.51 5.22
N ASP A 81 -31.12 -15.64 5.81
CA ASP A 81 -31.96 -15.74 7.01
C ASP A 81 -31.33 -15.13 8.26
N LYS A 82 -30.02 -14.89 8.25
CA LYS A 82 -29.22 -14.35 9.37
C LYS A 82 -28.82 -12.89 9.12
N GLY A 83 -29.23 -12.31 7.99
CA GLY A 83 -28.89 -10.95 7.60
C GLY A 83 -27.49 -10.80 7.02
N HIS A 84 -26.77 -11.88 6.66
CA HIS A 84 -25.60 -11.73 5.80
C HIS A 84 -26.04 -11.19 4.43
N LYS A 85 -25.24 -10.28 3.87
CA LYS A 85 -25.42 -9.74 2.52
C LYS A 85 -24.29 -10.13 1.59
N THR A 86 -24.68 -10.46 0.35
CA THR A 86 -23.79 -10.61 -0.80
C THR A 86 -24.14 -9.52 -1.81
N TYR A 87 -23.12 -8.78 -2.25
CA TYR A 87 -23.24 -7.74 -3.27
C TYR A 87 -22.54 -8.22 -4.54
N GLU A 88 -23.29 -8.31 -5.63
CA GLU A 88 -22.73 -8.48 -6.97
C GLU A 88 -22.92 -7.17 -7.72
N ILE A 89 -21.82 -6.63 -8.25
CA ILE A 89 -21.78 -5.31 -8.86
C ILE A 89 -21.20 -5.41 -10.26
N CYS A 90 -21.98 -4.91 -11.21
CA CYS A 90 -21.58 -4.62 -12.57
C CYS A 90 -20.99 -3.19 -12.64
N MET A 91 -19.95 -3.02 -13.45
CA MET A 91 -19.31 -1.71 -13.71
C MET A 91 -19.10 -1.53 -15.20
N HIS A 92 -19.76 -0.55 -15.81
CA HIS A 92 -19.58 -0.21 -17.21
C HIS A 92 -18.44 0.79 -17.39
N ILE A 93 -17.48 0.43 -18.25
CA ILE A 93 -16.34 1.31 -18.60
C ILE A 93 -16.63 1.96 -19.94
N LEU A 94 -16.65 3.28 -19.98
CA LEU A 94 -16.90 4.10 -21.16
C LEU A 94 -15.61 4.83 -21.57
N ASN A 95 -15.38 5.01 -22.87
CA ASN A 95 -14.34 5.91 -23.36
C ASN A 95 -14.75 7.39 -23.25
N LYS A 96 -13.88 8.30 -23.69
CA LYS A 96 -14.12 9.76 -23.71
C LYS A 96 -15.32 10.17 -24.61
N GLU A 97 -15.67 9.37 -25.60
CA GLU A 97 -16.87 9.54 -26.46
C GLU A 97 -18.16 9.03 -25.80
N GLY A 98 -18.10 8.42 -24.61
CA GLY A 98 -19.26 7.83 -23.93
C GLY A 98 -19.66 6.44 -24.44
N ILE A 99 -18.87 5.82 -25.31
CA ILE A 99 -19.11 4.47 -25.82
C ILE A 99 -18.60 3.46 -24.78
N LYS A 100 -19.43 2.47 -24.42
CA LYS A 100 -19.03 1.40 -23.51
C LYS A 100 -17.99 0.49 -24.18
N VAL A 101 -16.78 0.47 -23.64
CA VAL A 101 -15.64 -0.32 -24.12
C VAL A 101 -15.42 -1.62 -23.33
N ALA A 102 -15.85 -1.66 -22.07
CA ALA A 102 -15.79 -2.88 -21.25
C ALA A 102 -16.92 -2.94 -20.22
N THR A 103 -17.04 -4.09 -19.55
CA THR A 103 -17.84 -4.26 -18.35
C THR A 103 -17.05 -5.15 -17.40
N GLY A 104 -16.84 -4.68 -16.17
CA GLY A 104 -16.21 -5.45 -15.10
C GLY A 104 -17.22 -5.96 -14.09
N LEU A 105 -16.91 -7.07 -13.45
CA LEU A 105 -17.75 -7.71 -12.45
C LEU A 105 -17.05 -7.78 -11.10
N GLY A 106 -17.79 -7.64 -10.01
CA GLY A 106 -17.24 -7.73 -8.66
C GLY A 106 -18.26 -8.23 -7.66
N CYS A 107 -18.00 -9.41 -7.09
CA CYS A 107 -18.76 -9.96 -5.98
C CYS A 107 -18.02 -9.73 -4.65
N CYS A 108 -18.74 -9.46 -3.57
CA CYS A 108 -18.22 -9.53 -2.20
C CYS A 108 -19.35 -9.91 -1.24
N SER A 109 -19.05 -10.70 -0.20
CA SER A 109 -20.05 -11.11 0.80
C SER A 109 -19.57 -10.91 2.23
N THR A 110 -20.50 -10.56 3.12
CA THR A 110 -20.26 -10.60 4.59
C THR A 110 -19.97 -12.01 5.11
N MET A 111 -20.19 -13.06 4.30
CA MET A 111 -19.77 -14.43 4.59
C MET A 111 -18.28 -14.71 4.30
N GLU A 112 -17.54 -13.80 3.65
CA GLU A 112 -16.08 -13.93 3.52
C GLU A 112 -15.41 -13.96 4.90
N SER A 113 -14.37 -14.79 5.07
CA SER A 113 -13.73 -15.03 6.39
C SER A 113 -13.35 -13.76 7.15
N LYS A 114 -12.89 -12.74 6.42
CA LYS A 114 -12.47 -11.41 6.87
C LYS A 114 -13.60 -10.57 7.51
N TYR A 115 -14.86 -10.81 7.15
CA TYR A 115 -16.04 -10.09 7.65
C TYR A 115 -16.95 -10.96 8.51
N LYS A 116 -16.90 -12.29 8.32
CA LYS A 116 -17.71 -13.23 9.11
C LYS A 116 -17.14 -13.47 10.52
N TYR A 117 -15.83 -13.35 10.75
CA TYR A 117 -15.21 -13.74 12.02
C TYR A 117 -14.29 -12.68 12.66
N ARG A 118 -14.47 -12.47 13.97
CA ARG A 118 -13.57 -11.70 14.85
C ARG A 118 -12.71 -12.60 15.74
N SER A 119 -11.52 -12.10 16.10
CA SER A 119 -10.67 -12.73 17.12
C SER A 119 -11.09 -12.22 18.51
N GLN A 120 -11.84 -13.02 19.27
CA GLN A 120 -12.15 -12.76 20.67
C GLN A 120 -11.01 -13.22 21.57
N LEU A 121 -10.60 -12.41 22.55
CA LEU A 121 -9.57 -12.81 23.51
C LEU A 121 -10.17 -13.73 24.58
N THR A 122 -9.43 -14.77 25.01
CA THR A 122 -9.78 -15.59 26.17
C THR A 122 -8.75 -15.40 27.28
N ASP A 123 -9.13 -15.64 28.54
CA ASP A 123 -8.24 -15.47 29.70
C ASP A 123 -7.15 -16.56 29.81
N ARG A 124 -7.15 -17.55 28.91
CA ARG A 124 -6.17 -18.63 28.87
C ARG A 124 -4.85 -18.10 28.29
N LYS A 125 -3.74 -18.30 29.01
CA LYS A 125 -2.39 -18.05 28.50
C LYS A 125 -2.02 -19.11 27.44
N VAL A 126 -1.21 -18.71 26.46
CA VAL A 126 -0.62 -19.64 25.49
C VAL A 126 0.41 -20.53 26.23
N PRO A 127 0.32 -21.87 26.14
CA PRO A 127 1.29 -22.77 26.77
C PRO A 127 2.72 -22.57 26.23
N SER A 128 3.74 -22.91 27.01
CA SER A 128 5.16 -22.84 26.61
C SER A 128 5.44 -23.75 25.41
N GLU A 129 4.84 -24.93 25.44
CA GLU A 129 5.05 -26.08 24.56
C GLU A 129 4.54 -25.78 23.14
N TYR A 130 3.61 -24.83 23.00
CA TYR A 130 3.12 -24.34 21.72
C TYR A 130 4.22 -23.63 20.91
N TRP A 131 5.17 -22.94 21.55
CA TRP A 131 6.18 -22.17 20.82
C TRP A 131 7.20 -23.05 20.11
N GLU A 132 7.47 -24.23 20.67
CA GLU A 132 8.35 -25.28 20.13
C GLU A 132 7.62 -26.14 19.08
N SER A 133 6.46 -26.70 19.45
CA SER A 133 5.71 -27.64 18.60
C SER A 133 4.87 -27.00 17.50
N ARG A 134 4.40 -25.77 17.73
CA ARG A 134 3.36 -25.07 16.95
C ARG A 134 2.02 -25.81 16.80
N ASP A 135 1.79 -26.83 17.62
CA ASP A 135 0.56 -27.63 17.57
C ASP A 135 -0.66 -26.84 18.07
N LYS A 136 -1.68 -26.71 17.21
CA LYS A 136 -2.94 -26.04 17.54
C LYS A 136 -3.81 -26.82 18.54
N ALA A 137 -3.57 -28.12 18.75
CA ALA A 137 -4.25 -28.88 19.80
C ALA A 137 -3.97 -28.29 21.19
N LEU A 138 -2.75 -27.79 21.42
CA LEU A 138 -2.36 -27.11 22.67
C LEU A 138 -3.10 -25.78 22.91
N LEU A 139 -3.67 -25.18 21.86
CA LEU A 139 -4.54 -24.00 21.97
C LEU A 139 -6.02 -24.37 22.15
N GLY A 140 -6.37 -25.64 21.95
CA GLY A 140 -7.73 -26.18 21.98
C GLY A 140 -8.35 -26.48 20.62
N GLY A 141 -7.62 -26.33 19.50
CA GLY A 141 -8.11 -26.60 18.15
C GLY A 141 -7.77 -25.53 17.10
N SER A 142 -8.22 -25.76 15.87
CA SER A 142 -7.91 -24.92 14.69
C SER A 142 -8.55 -23.53 14.73
N GLN A 143 -9.60 -23.35 15.53
CA GLN A 143 -10.30 -22.08 15.77
C GLN A 143 -9.56 -21.12 16.71
N TYR A 144 -8.45 -21.55 17.32
CA TYR A 144 -7.67 -20.73 18.25
C TYR A 144 -6.33 -20.28 17.66
N SER A 145 -5.88 -19.08 18.07
CA SER A 145 -4.59 -18.50 17.69
C SER A 145 -3.98 -17.68 18.83
N PRO A 146 -2.63 -17.62 18.94
CA PRO A 146 -1.95 -16.84 19.96
C PRO A 146 -2.06 -15.33 19.65
N LYS A 147 -2.44 -14.51 20.65
CA LYS A 147 -2.48 -13.06 20.52
C LYS A 147 -1.77 -12.40 21.70
N LYS A 148 -0.85 -11.48 21.40
CA LYS A 148 -0.12 -10.72 22.42
C LYS A 148 -0.94 -9.52 22.86
N VAL A 149 -1.19 -9.37 24.16
CA VAL A 149 -1.97 -8.27 24.74
C VAL A 149 -1.31 -7.82 26.04
N LYS A 150 -1.00 -6.53 26.16
CA LYS A 150 -0.35 -5.93 27.35
C LYS A 150 0.90 -6.70 27.83
N GLY A 151 1.70 -7.20 26.88
CA GLY A 151 2.92 -7.97 27.13
C GLY A 151 2.74 -9.48 27.28
N ALA A 152 1.54 -9.97 27.66
CA ALA A 152 1.26 -11.39 27.82
C ALA A 152 0.78 -12.03 26.50
N TRP A 153 1.06 -13.32 26.30
CA TRP A 153 0.47 -14.13 25.23
C TRP A 153 -0.78 -14.86 25.75
N LEU A 154 -1.92 -14.53 25.17
CA LEU A 154 -3.22 -15.13 25.48
C LEU A 154 -3.77 -15.86 24.25
N ILE A 155 -4.59 -16.88 24.48
CA ILE A 155 -5.29 -17.60 23.42
C ILE A 155 -6.47 -16.73 22.98
N SER A 156 -6.54 -16.43 21.68
CA SER A 156 -7.73 -15.84 21.06
C SER A 156 -8.50 -16.89 20.26
N GLU A 157 -9.82 -16.73 20.20
CA GLU A 157 -10.77 -17.60 19.52
C GLU A 157 -11.39 -16.90 18.32
N ARG A 158 -11.57 -17.64 17.23
CA ARG A 158 -12.27 -17.18 16.03
C ARG A 158 -13.79 -17.34 16.22
N VAL A 159 -14.45 -16.26 16.61
CA VAL A 159 -15.89 -16.20 16.88
C VAL A 159 -16.60 -15.50 15.71
N GLU A 160 -17.79 -15.95 15.33
CA GLU A 160 -18.60 -15.29 14.29
C GLU A 160 -19.09 -13.91 14.75
N HIS A 161 -19.26 -12.98 13.81
CA HIS A 161 -19.81 -11.66 14.10
C HIS A 161 -21.30 -11.75 14.45
N ASP A 162 -21.64 -11.10 15.56
CA ASP A 162 -22.98 -10.94 16.12
C ASP A 162 -23.83 -9.93 15.33
N ASN A 163 -23.21 -9.03 14.57
CA ASN A 163 -23.89 -8.07 13.71
C ASN A 163 -23.27 -8.01 12.29
N PRO A 164 -23.84 -8.72 11.30
CA PRO A 164 -23.40 -8.60 9.90
C PRO A 164 -23.55 -7.20 9.29
N ALA A 165 -24.42 -6.35 9.86
CA ALA A 165 -24.76 -5.05 9.28
C ALA A 165 -23.60 -4.04 9.28
N ASP A 166 -22.69 -4.13 10.25
CA ASP A 166 -21.50 -3.26 10.32
C ASP A 166 -20.59 -3.42 9.09
N TYR A 167 -20.66 -4.58 8.42
CA TYR A 167 -19.87 -4.89 7.23
C TYR A 167 -20.58 -4.60 5.90
N TYR A 168 -21.89 -4.31 5.87
CA TYR A 168 -22.63 -4.07 4.61
C TYR A 168 -21.98 -3.02 3.72
N ASN A 169 -21.59 -1.87 4.28
CA ASN A 169 -20.97 -0.77 3.52
C ASN A 169 -19.56 -1.12 3.06
N THR A 170 -18.80 -1.86 3.88
CA THR A 170 -17.46 -2.36 3.57
C THR A 170 -17.51 -3.33 2.40
N VAL A 171 -18.37 -4.35 2.48
CA VAL A 171 -18.60 -5.36 1.45
C VAL A 171 -19.11 -4.72 0.15
N LYS A 172 -20.10 -3.83 0.20
CA LYS A 172 -20.57 -3.08 -0.98
C LYS A 172 -19.45 -2.28 -1.66
N LYS A 173 -18.57 -1.64 -0.88
CA LYS A 173 -17.41 -0.90 -1.41
C LYS A 173 -16.34 -1.82 -1.99
N MET A 174 -16.14 -3.01 -1.44
CA MET A 174 -15.19 -3.99 -1.98
C MET A 174 -15.71 -4.66 -3.25
N ALA A 175 -17.00 -5.01 -3.34
CA ALA A 175 -17.63 -5.44 -4.60
C ALA A 175 -17.46 -4.37 -5.71
N LYS A 176 -17.74 -3.10 -5.39
CA LYS A 176 -17.57 -1.99 -6.35
C LYS A 176 -16.11 -1.74 -6.75
N LYS A 177 -15.16 -1.97 -5.83
CA LYS A 177 -13.71 -1.90 -6.09
C LYS A 177 -13.27 -3.00 -7.06
N ARG A 178 -13.61 -4.27 -6.77
CA ARG A 178 -13.33 -5.44 -7.63
C ARG A 178 -13.88 -5.22 -9.05
N ALA A 179 -15.16 -4.85 -9.16
CA ALA A 179 -15.82 -4.55 -10.44
C ALA A 179 -15.15 -3.41 -11.24
N MET A 180 -14.60 -2.39 -10.55
CA MET A 180 -13.84 -1.34 -11.22
C MET A 180 -12.45 -1.82 -11.66
N ALA A 181 -11.75 -2.62 -10.85
CA ALA A 181 -10.43 -3.15 -11.20
C ALA A 181 -10.53 -4.09 -12.42
N ASP A 182 -11.41 -5.09 -12.38
CA ASP A 182 -11.66 -6.02 -13.48
C ASP A 182 -12.09 -5.30 -14.78
N GLY A 183 -12.99 -4.31 -14.65
CA GLY A 183 -13.44 -3.51 -15.79
C GLY A 183 -12.30 -2.73 -16.44
N ILE A 184 -11.44 -2.09 -15.65
CA ILE A 184 -10.28 -1.33 -16.15
C ILE A 184 -9.18 -2.25 -16.71
N LEU A 185 -8.92 -3.40 -16.09
CA LEU A 185 -8.01 -4.42 -16.63
C LEU A 185 -8.48 -4.90 -18.02
N THR A 186 -9.78 -5.18 -18.16
CA THR A 186 -10.41 -5.57 -19.41
C THR A 186 -10.36 -4.44 -20.45
N ALA A 187 -10.72 -3.21 -20.07
CA ALA A 187 -10.75 -2.06 -20.99
C ALA A 187 -9.36 -1.66 -21.50
N THR A 188 -8.30 -1.87 -20.70
CA THR A 188 -6.92 -1.52 -21.03
C THR A 188 -6.08 -2.69 -21.55
N CYS A 189 -6.68 -3.89 -21.67
CA CYS A 189 -6.02 -5.13 -22.06
C CYS A 189 -4.77 -5.48 -21.20
N SER A 190 -4.81 -5.16 -19.90
CA SER A 190 -3.66 -5.23 -19.00
C SER A 190 -3.65 -6.42 -18.02
N SER A 191 -4.58 -7.37 -18.18
CA SER A 191 -4.61 -8.66 -17.46
C SER A 191 -3.41 -9.58 -17.77
N ASP A 192 -2.54 -9.21 -18.72
CA ASP A 192 -1.25 -9.86 -18.93
C ASP A 192 -0.19 -9.36 -17.93
N LEU A 193 -0.19 -8.07 -17.57
CA LEU A 193 0.68 -7.45 -16.57
C LEU A 193 0.21 -7.74 -15.13
N PHE A 194 -1.09 -7.66 -14.88
CA PHE A 194 -1.67 -7.80 -13.53
C PHE A 194 -2.46 -9.09 -13.33
N THR A 195 -2.65 -9.51 -12.07
CA THR A 195 -3.67 -10.49 -11.66
C THR A 195 -5.00 -9.81 -11.36
N GLN A 196 -6.11 -10.52 -11.63
CA GLN A 196 -7.47 -10.11 -11.26
C GLN A 196 -7.77 -10.52 -9.80
N ASP A 197 -8.49 -9.68 -9.06
CA ASP A 197 -9.22 -9.95 -7.79
C ASP A 197 -8.51 -10.60 -6.58
N LEU A 198 -7.19 -10.80 -6.61
CA LEU A 198 -6.47 -11.42 -5.48
C LEU A 198 -6.21 -10.45 -4.30
N GLU A 199 -6.51 -9.16 -4.46
CA GLU A 199 -6.13 -8.06 -3.54
C GLU A 199 -6.59 -8.22 -2.07
N ASP A 200 -7.65 -8.99 -1.80
CA ASP A 200 -8.13 -9.23 -0.44
C ASP A 200 -7.48 -10.45 0.26
N LEU A 201 -6.74 -11.32 -0.45
CA LEU A 201 -6.06 -12.47 0.17
C LEU A 201 -4.99 -12.05 1.17
N ASN A 202 -4.26 -10.96 0.89
CA ASN A 202 -3.23 -10.43 1.79
C ASN A 202 -3.80 -10.00 3.16
N ALA A 203 -5.08 -9.60 3.22
CA ALA A 203 -5.77 -9.32 4.47
C ALA A 203 -6.10 -10.61 5.26
N ASN A 204 -6.49 -11.69 4.57
CA ASN A 204 -6.70 -13.00 5.20
C ASN A 204 -5.39 -13.54 5.81
N PHE A 205 -4.25 -13.41 5.11
CA PHE A 205 -2.95 -13.84 5.65
C PHE A 205 -2.53 -13.02 6.88
N LYS A 206 -2.63 -11.69 6.85
CA LYS A 206 -2.27 -10.83 8.00
C LYS A 206 -3.13 -11.10 9.25
N GLN A 207 -4.39 -11.53 9.09
CA GLN A 207 -5.24 -11.96 10.20
C GLN A 207 -4.74 -13.26 10.88
N TYR A 208 -3.97 -14.10 10.19
CA TYR A 208 -3.52 -15.41 10.66
C TYR A 208 -2.10 -15.39 11.29
N ASP A 209 -1.20 -14.53 10.80
CA ASP A 209 0.20 -14.46 11.27
C ASP A 209 0.38 -13.66 12.59
N GLY A 210 -0.71 -13.11 13.15
CA GLY A 210 -0.68 -12.43 14.44
C GLY A 210 -0.01 -11.05 14.45
N VAL A 211 0.30 -10.50 13.26
CA VAL A 211 0.81 -9.14 13.09
C VAL A 211 -0.33 -8.13 13.18
N GLU A 212 -0.12 -7.02 13.87
CA GLU A 212 -1.18 -6.10 14.28
C GLU A 212 -1.80 -5.32 13.11
N GLN A 213 -3.14 -5.23 13.11
CA GLN A 213 -3.85 -4.06 12.59
C GLN A 213 -4.32 -3.22 13.78
N THR A 214 -3.63 -2.11 14.04
CA THR A 214 -4.20 -0.99 14.80
C THR A 214 -5.10 -0.19 13.86
N GLU A 215 -6.42 -0.33 14.00
CA GLU A 215 -7.38 0.44 13.21
C GLU A 215 -7.42 1.90 13.65
N GLU A 216 -6.70 2.77 12.94
CA GLU A 216 -6.88 4.22 13.07
C GLU A 216 -8.21 4.66 12.46
N LYS A 217 -9.09 5.24 13.29
CA LYS A 217 -10.34 5.85 12.84
C LYS A 217 -10.05 7.09 12.00
N LYS A 218 -10.13 6.96 10.67
CA LYS A 218 -10.01 8.08 9.73
C LYS A 218 -11.18 9.05 9.87
N THR A 219 -10.94 10.21 10.46
CA THR A 219 -11.73 11.43 10.23
C THR A 219 -11.48 11.97 8.82
N PRO A 220 -12.45 12.69 8.21
CA PRO A 220 -12.30 13.22 6.86
C PRO A 220 -11.34 14.42 6.82
N VAL A 221 -10.55 14.51 5.75
CA VAL A 221 -9.66 15.63 5.45
C VAL A 221 -10.07 16.22 4.10
N THR A 222 -10.29 17.53 4.04
CA THR A 222 -10.52 18.29 2.81
C THR A 222 -9.21 18.58 2.09
N THR A 223 -9.25 18.54 0.76
CA THR A 223 -8.13 18.80 -0.15
C THR A 223 -8.03 20.27 -0.56
N ASP A 224 -6.82 20.75 -0.81
CA ASP A 224 -6.56 21.84 -1.77
C ASP A 224 -5.22 21.59 -2.51
N LYS A 225 -4.98 22.30 -3.62
CA LYS A 225 -3.91 22.04 -4.61
C LYS A 225 -2.90 23.19 -4.75
N TRP A 226 -1.70 22.91 -5.28
CA TRP A 226 -1.11 23.67 -6.40
C TRP A 226 0.09 22.95 -7.10
N GLU A 227 0.35 23.28 -8.36
CA GLU A 227 1.61 23.04 -9.13
C GLU A 227 2.65 24.20 -8.90
N PHE A 228 3.89 24.31 -9.43
CA PHE A 228 4.69 23.63 -10.49
C PHE A 228 6.24 23.82 -10.28
N ASP A 229 7.03 22.88 -10.82
CA ASP A 229 8.24 23.00 -11.70
C ASP A 229 9.42 24.01 -11.51
N GLY A 230 10.61 23.65 -12.04
CA GLY A 230 11.83 24.51 -12.17
C GLY A 230 13.22 23.84 -11.94
N GLU A 231 14.19 23.95 -12.87
CA GLU A 231 15.43 23.12 -12.95
C GLU A 231 16.75 23.61 -12.25
N THR A 232 17.46 22.65 -11.60
CA THR A 232 18.95 22.39 -11.54
C THR A 232 20.05 23.42 -11.17
N GLU A 233 21.03 23.01 -10.32
CA GLU A 233 22.52 22.96 -10.61
C GLU A 233 23.42 22.64 -9.36
N LYS A 234 24.73 22.40 -9.58
CA LYS A 234 25.65 21.56 -8.75
C LYS A 234 26.71 22.30 -7.89
N VAL A 235 26.89 21.89 -6.62
CA VAL A 235 28.08 22.09 -5.73
C VAL A 235 28.04 20.93 -4.70
N LYS A 236 29.02 20.02 -4.49
CA LYS A 236 30.48 20.04 -4.20
C LYS A 236 30.82 20.24 -2.70
N THR A 237 31.49 19.24 -2.12
CA THR A 237 31.82 19.13 -0.67
C THR A 237 33.19 19.72 -0.29
N ASN A 238 33.41 19.91 1.02
CA ASN A 238 34.74 20.00 1.64
C ASN A 238 34.71 19.38 3.07
N PRO A 239 35.80 18.81 3.63
CA PRO A 239 35.70 17.91 4.79
C PRO A 239 36.32 18.43 6.11
N ASN A 240 35.78 17.92 7.23
CA ASN A 240 36.48 17.43 8.44
C ASN A 240 37.47 18.35 9.20
N LEU A 241 37.15 18.70 10.46
CA LEU A 241 37.92 18.22 11.63
C LEU A 241 37.23 18.50 13.00
N LEU A 242 37.09 17.42 13.79
CA LEU A 242 37.20 17.29 15.27
C LEU A 242 36.72 18.41 16.22
N ASP A 243 35.75 18.08 17.10
CA ASP A 243 36.01 17.89 18.55
C ASP A 243 34.84 17.17 19.29
N LYS A 244 35.16 16.47 20.39
CA LYS A 244 34.28 15.89 21.45
C LYS A 244 35.06 16.01 22.79
N PRO A 245 34.47 16.01 24.02
CA PRO A 245 33.09 15.71 24.41
C PRO A 245 32.45 16.74 25.41
N GLY A 246 31.30 16.44 26.02
CA GLY A 246 30.74 17.18 27.16
C GLY A 246 29.48 16.54 27.79
N ASP A 247 29.31 16.65 29.12
CA ASP A 247 28.16 16.16 29.90
C ASP A 247 27.62 17.29 30.81
N ASP A 248 26.92 18.26 30.20
CA ASP A 248 26.50 19.49 30.90
C ASP A 248 25.17 20.12 30.39
N GLY A 249 24.34 19.38 29.65
CA GLY A 249 23.02 19.86 29.22
C GLY A 249 23.06 20.99 28.17
N THR A 250 24.17 21.09 27.44
CA THR A 250 24.36 21.98 26.30
C THR A 250 23.40 21.68 25.12
N PRO A 251 23.23 22.61 24.17
CA PRO A 251 22.07 22.60 23.28
C PRO A 251 21.96 21.37 22.38
N ILE A 252 20.72 20.96 22.10
CA ILE A 252 20.39 20.18 20.90
C ILE A 252 21.06 20.89 19.71
N PRO A 253 21.78 20.19 18.81
CA PRO A 253 22.26 20.82 17.60
C PRO A 253 21.08 21.48 16.90
N ASN A 254 21.16 22.80 16.65
CA ASN A 254 20.18 23.48 15.82
C ASN A 254 20.47 23.14 14.37
N ILE A 255 20.15 21.89 14.02
CA ILE A 255 20.12 21.42 12.64
C ILE A 255 19.04 22.27 11.95
N ASP A 256 19.48 23.32 11.26
CA ASP A 256 18.62 24.18 10.46
C ASP A 256 18.23 23.42 9.19
N PHE A 257 17.29 22.49 9.37
CA PHE A 257 16.61 21.82 8.28
C PHE A 257 16.03 22.88 7.33
N PRO A 258 16.36 22.86 6.03
CA PRO A 258 15.96 23.91 5.11
C PRO A 258 14.44 24.06 5.09
N THR A 259 13.97 25.28 5.30
CA THR A 259 12.53 25.61 5.39
C THR A 259 11.91 25.95 4.02
N SER A 260 12.66 25.83 2.93
CA SER A 260 12.18 26.07 1.57
C SER A 260 11.61 24.81 0.92
N THR A 261 10.61 25.00 0.08
CA THR A 261 9.86 23.96 -0.65
C THR A 261 10.59 23.53 -1.93
N ASP A 262 11.85 23.13 -1.81
CA ASP A 262 12.68 22.67 -2.93
C ASP A 262 12.70 21.14 -3.01
N ASN A 263 12.20 20.56 -4.10
CA ASN A 263 11.99 19.11 -4.27
C ASN A 263 13.29 18.27 -4.41
N GLU A 264 14.47 18.86 -4.23
CA GLU A 264 15.73 18.13 -4.06
C GLU A 264 16.54 18.70 -2.89
N LEU A 265 16.36 18.11 -1.70
CA LEU A 265 17.34 18.21 -0.62
C LEU A 265 18.67 17.63 -1.15
N LYS A 266 19.63 18.51 -1.50
CA LYS A 266 20.81 18.12 -2.28
C LYS A 266 21.58 16.99 -1.59
N ALA A 267 22.11 16.05 -2.39
CA ALA A 267 22.74 14.84 -1.86
C ALA A 267 23.90 15.10 -0.88
N ASP A 268 24.57 16.25 -0.99
CA ASP A 268 25.62 16.67 -0.06
C ASP A 268 25.05 17.22 1.27
N SER A 269 23.87 17.85 1.25
CA SER A 269 23.12 18.22 2.47
C SER A 269 22.60 16.99 3.21
N ILE A 270 22.12 15.97 2.49
CA ILE A 270 21.74 14.68 3.09
C ILE A 270 22.96 14.04 3.78
N LYS A 271 24.13 14.02 3.14
CA LYS A 271 25.37 13.49 3.75
C LYS A 271 25.78 14.27 4.99
N ALA A 272 25.64 15.60 5.01
CA ALA A 272 25.94 16.42 6.18
C ALA A 272 25.03 16.03 7.37
N ILE A 273 23.70 16.00 7.14
CA ILE A 273 22.71 15.63 8.15
C ILE A 273 22.91 14.18 8.65
N LEU A 274 23.29 13.24 7.76
CA LEU A 274 23.63 11.87 8.16
C LEU A 274 24.95 11.80 8.95
N GLY A 275 25.95 12.60 8.60
CA GLY A 275 27.20 12.71 9.34
C GLY A 275 26.99 13.22 10.77
N GLU A 276 26.19 14.29 10.92
CA GLU A 276 25.78 14.79 12.24
C GLU A 276 25.08 13.69 13.06
N LEU A 277 24.08 13.02 12.49
CA LEU A 277 23.39 11.90 13.16
C LEU A 277 24.34 10.74 13.53
N TYR A 278 25.40 10.51 12.76
CA TYR A 278 26.41 9.49 13.04
C TYR A 278 27.31 9.87 14.21
N ASP A 279 27.69 11.14 14.34
CA ASP A 279 28.49 11.59 15.49
C ASP A 279 27.69 11.56 16.80
N TYR A 280 26.37 11.73 16.72
CA TYR A 280 25.42 11.53 17.82
C TYR A 280 24.92 10.07 17.98
N ARG A 281 25.45 9.06 17.24
CA ARG A 281 24.96 7.66 17.28
C ARG A 281 24.98 6.99 18.68
N GLU A 282 25.76 7.54 19.60
CA GLU A 282 25.89 7.09 20.99
C GLU A 282 24.71 7.60 21.85
N ASP A 283 24.18 8.80 21.55
CA ASP A 283 22.98 9.40 22.17
C ASP A 283 21.72 9.11 21.32
N TRP A 284 21.27 7.85 21.40
CA TRP A 284 20.04 7.41 20.76
C TRP A 284 18.78 8.20 21.16
N PRO A 285 18.57 8.64 22.42
CA PRO A 285 17.50 9.57 22.78
C PRO A 285 17.47 10.84 21.91
N SER A 286 18.62 11.49 21.65
CA SER A 286 18.66 12.66 20.76
C SER A 286 18.41 12.31 19.30
N VAL A 287 18.93 11.18 18.81
CA VAL A 287 18.60 10.67 17.44
C VAL A 287 17.09 10.43 17.29
N VAL A 288 16.43 9.84 18.29
CA VAL A 288 14.97 9.64 18.30
C VAL A 288 14.21 10.96 18.35
N LYS A 289 14.73 11.97 19.07
CA LYS A 289 14.14 13.32 19.17
C LYS A 289 14.28 14.13 17.87
N ALA A 290 15.37 13.94 17.14
CA ALA A 290 15.58 14.54 15.81
C ALA A 290 14.78 13.83 14.70
N TRP A 291 14.51 12.52 14.87
CA TRP A 291 13.91 11.69 13.82
C TRP A 291 12.60 12.23 13.21
N PRO A 292 11.64 12.82 13.95
CA PRO A 292 10.41 13.35 13.33
C PRO A 292 10.69 14.43 12.28
N LYS A 293 11.59 15.38 12.57
CA LYS A 293 12.01 16.41 11.61
C LYS A 293 12.68 15.78 10.38
N LEU A 294 13.58 14.83 10.61
CA LEU A 294 14.25 14.08 9.55
C LEU A 294 13.25 13.33 8.66
N SER A 295 12.29 12.63 9.28
CA SER A 295 11.28 11.81 8.60
C SER A 295 10.28 12.65 7.80
N SER A 296 10.01 13.88 8.22
CA SER A 296 9.27 14.86 7.41
C SER A 296 10.09 15.35 6.23
N ALA A 297 11.36 15.70 6.42
CA ALA A 297 12.26 16.10 5.34
C ALA A 297 12.53 14.96 4.32
N MET A 298 12.52 13.69 4.77
CA MET A 298 12.66 12.51 3.92
C MET A 298 11.52 12.32 2.92
N MET A 299 10.34 12.91 3.13
CA MET A 299 9.25 12.90 2.15
C MET A 299 9.60 13.65 0.86
N LEU A 300 10.62 14.52 0.89
CA LEU A 300 11.14 15.30 -0.24
C LEU A 300 12.34 14.62 -0.94
N LEU A 301 12.52 13.31 -0.72
CA LEU A 301 13.66 12.54 -1.24
C LEU A 301 13.21 11.37 -2.10
N SER A 302 14.02 10.98 -3.08
CA SER A 302 13.76 9.78 -3.88
C SER A 302 13.77 8.50 -3.04
N ASP A 303 13.01 7.49 -3.45
CA ASP A 303 13.01 6.13 -2.90
C ASP A 303 14.39 5.60 -2.51
N LYS A 304 15.39 5.83 -3.38
CA LYS A 304 16.76 5.35 -3.18
C LYS A 304 17.47 6.07 -2.03
N GLN A 305 17.22 7.37 -1.87
CA GLN A 305 17.72 8.16 -0.73
C GLN A 305 16.94 7.81 0.55
N GLN A 306 15.62 7.68 0.50
CA GLN A 306 14.81 7.26 1.65
C GLN A 306 15.24 5.88 2.18
N LYS A 307 15.37 4.88 1.29
CA LYS A 307 15.82 3.53 1.64
C LYS A 307 17.24 3.52 2.24
N PHE A 308 18.15 4.38 1.76
CA PHE A 308 19.48 4.56 2.33
C PHE A 308 19.44 5.15 3.75
N ILE A 309 18.63 6.20 3.97
CA ILE A 309 18.51 6.86 5.29
C ILE A 309 17.81 5.94 6.32
N ILE A 310 16.82 5.14 5.90
CA ILE A 310 16.18 4.14 6.75
C ILE A 310 17.19 3.05 7.16
N ALA A 311 17.96 2.51 6.22
CA ALA A 311 19.01 1.53 6.52
C ALA A 311 20.04 2.08 7.52
N TYR A 312 20.49 3.33 7.32
CA TYR A 312 21.44 4.00 8.21
C TYR A 312 20.88 4.25 9.63
N LYS A 313 19.58 4.54 9.75
CA LYS A 313 18.91 4.64 11.05
C LYS A 313 18.91 3.29 11.77
N ASP A 314 18.57 2.21 11.07
CA ASP A 314 18.52 0.87 11.68
C ASP A 314 19.93 0.34 12.00
N GLU A 315 20.98 0.80 11.29
CA GLU A 315 22.39 0.62 11.63
C GLU A 315 22.78 1.35 12.94
N ILE A 316 22.49 2.65 13.06
CA ILE A 316 22.72 3.43 14.30
C ILE A 316 21.98 2.81 15.50
N LYS A 317 20.75 2.32 15.27
CA LYS A 317 19.90 1.65 16.25
C LYS A 317 20.43 0.26 16.65
N ALA A 318 21.12 -0.45 15.76
CA ALA A 318 21.83 -1.68 16.08
C ALA A 318 23.08 -1.38 16.91
N HIS A 319 23.89 -0.40 16.50
CA HIS A 319 25.07 0.06 17.23
C HIS A 319 24.73 0.49 18.68
N HIS A 320 23.60 1.18 18.91
CA HIS A 320 23.14 1.52 20.26
C HIS A 320 22.65 0.31 21.07
N ARG A 321 22.09 -0.73 20.43
CA ARG A 321 21.67 -1.96 21.12
C ARG A 321 22.84 -2.85 21.52
N ASP A 322 23.85 -2.95 20.65
CA ASP A 322 24.96 -3.90 20.82
C ASP A 322 26.19 -3.28 21.53
N GLY A 323 26.19 -1.95 21.73
CA GLY A 323 27.18 -1.22 22.53
C GLY A 323 28.61 -1.28 21.97
N LYS A 324 28.76 -1.51 20.66
CA LYS A 324 30.05 -1.71 19.98
C LYS A 324 30.11 -0.95 18.67
N GLY A 325 31.27 -0.33 18.41
CA GLY A 325 31.58 0.29 17.13
C GLY A 325 31.64 -0.74 16.01
N MET A 326 31.13 -0.36 14.84
CA MET A 326 31.35 -1.09 13.59
C MET A 326 32.67 -0.68 12.91
N ILE A 327 33.11 -1.54 12.00
CA ILE A 327 34.26 -1.40 11.10
C ILE A 327 33.76 -0.89 9.75
#